data_AF-A0A960L6M6-F1
#
_entry.id   AF-A0A960L6M6-F1
#
_cell.length_a   1.000
_cell.length_b   1.000
_cell.length_c   1.000
_cell.angle_alpha   90.00
_cell.angle_beta   90.00
_cell.angle_gamma   90.00
#
_symmetry.space_group_name_H-M   'P 1'
#
loop_
_entity.id
_entity.type
_entity.pdbx_description
1 polymer ?
#
loop_
_entity_poly.entity_id
_entity_poly.type
_entity_poly.pdbx_seq_one_letter_code
_entity_poly.pdbx_strand_id
1 'polypeptide(L)'
;MKPFYAAVLSALALTTLLATEASAQAVDLPRVSQRAELRQTLGLTEIDIVYHRPLVGGREVWGALVPFDQVWRAGANENTTIAFSDDVKVEGQDLAAGTYGL
;
A
#
# COMPACT_ATOMS: atom_id res chain seq x y z
N MET A 1 -43.26 46.49 0.14
CA MET A 1 -42.36 45.87 1.16
C MET A 1 -42.13 44.38 0.93
N LYS A 2 -43.17 43.55 0.70
CA LYS A 2 -43.07 42.09 0.53
C LYS A 2 -42.11 41.56 -0.58
N PRO A 3 -41.96 42.18 -1.78
CA PRO A 3 -41.11 41.60 -2.82
C PRO A 3 -39.60 41.80 -2.57
N PHE A 4 -39.23 42.83 -1.80
CA PHE A 4 -37.83 43.10 -1.47
C PHE A 4 -37.26 42.06 -0.49
N TYR A 5 -38.02 41.67 0.53
CA TYR A 5 -37.63 40.61 1.46
C TYR A 5 -37.53 39.24 0.78
N ALA A 6 -38.40 38.96 -0.19
CA ALA A 6 -38.34 37.71 -0.97
C ALA A 6 -37.08 37.62 -1.83
N ALA A 7 -36.65 38.73 -2.45
CA ALA A 7 -35.41 38.81 -3.23
C ALA A 7 -34.16 38.66 -2.36
N VAL A 8 -34.16 39.25 -1.16
CA VAL A 8 -33.05 39.12 -0.20
C VAL A 8 -32.94 37.70 0.36
N LEU A 9 -34.08 37.06 0.67
CA LEU A 9 -34.12 35.66 1.15
C LEU A 9 -33.65 34.67 0.08
N SER A 10 -34.02 34.89 -1.19
CA SER A 10 -33.57 34.04 -2.30
C SER A 10 -32.10 34.24 -2.64
N ALA A 11 -31.58 35.47 -2.55
CA ALA A 11 -30.14 35.73 -2.69
C ALA A 11 -29.33 35.08 -1.55
N LEU A 12 -29.83 35.11 -0.31
CA LEU A 12 -29.19 34.46 0.85
C LEU A 12 -29.25 32.93 0.76
N ALA A 13 -30.34 32.39 0.22
CA ALA A 13 -30.46 30.95 -0.05
C ALA A 13 -29.50 30.51 -1.17
N LEU A 14 -29.29 31.33 -2.20
CA LEU A 14 -28.38 31.01 -3.29
C LEU A 14 -26.90 31.10 -2.86
N THR A 15 -26.53 32.06 -2.00
CA THR A 15 -25.16 32.15 -1.46
C THR A 15 -24.83 31.04 -0.48
N THR A 16 -25.81 30.55 0.30
CA THR A 16 -25.61 29.39 1.18
C THR A 16 -25.50 28.08 0.39
N LEU A 17 -26.19 27.95 -0.74
CA LEU A 17 -26.09 26.77 -1.62
C LEU A 17 -24.76 26.67 -2.37
N LEU A 18 -24.12 27.80 -2.70
CA LEU A 18 -22.81 27.83 -3.35
C LEU A 18 -21.63 27.60 -2.37
N ALA A 19 -21.86 27.68 -1.06
CA ALA A 19 -20.83 27.51 -0.04
C ALA A 19 -20.60 26.05 0.38
N THR A 20 -21.40 25.10 -0.10
CA THR A 20 -21.35 23.68 0.31
C THR A 20 -20.30 22.83 -0.42
N GLU A 21 -19.50 23.40 -1.33
CA GLU A 21 -18.51 22.64 -2.12
C GLU A 21 -17.09 22.63 -1.52
N ALA A 22 -16.95 22.89 -0.22
CA ALA A 22 -15.68 22.82 0.49
C ALA A 22 -15.63 21.60 1.43
N SER A 23 -15.77 20.39 0.87
CA SER A 23 -15.58 19.15 1.63
C SER A 23 -14.45 18.31 1.06
N ALA A 24 -13.32 18.36 1.78
CA ALA A 24 -12.25 17.37 1.92
C ALA A 24 -11.59 16.79 0.64
N GLN A 25 -10.41 17.31 0.30
CA GLN A 25 -9.41 16.50 -0.39
C GLN A 25 -8.85 15.48 0.60
N ALA A 26 -9.24 14.22 0.49
CA ALA A 26 -8.61 13.13 1.23
C ALA A 26 -7.16 13.00 0.73
N VAL A 27 -6.21 13.51 1.52
CA VAL A 27 -4.78 13.35 1.23
C VAL A 27 -4.40 11.92 1.60
N ASP A 28 -3.88 11.17 0.63
CA ASP A 28 -3.31 9.85 0.89
C ASP A 28 -2.02 10.01 1.70
N LEU A 29 -2.02 9.47 2.91
CA LEU A 29 -0.90 9.57 3.83
C LEU A 29 0.03 8.37 3.64
N PRO A 30 1.35 8.57 3.73
CA PRO A 30 2.29 7.47 3.65
C PRO A 30 2.02 6.44 4.75
N ARG A 31 1.96 5.16 4.38
CA ARG A 31 1.87 4.04 5.34
C ARG A 31 3.10 4.02 6.26
N VAL A 32 2.94 3.53 7.49
CA VAL A 32 4.09 3.41 8.41
C VAL A 32 5.18 2.48 7.86
N SER A 33 4.77 1.33 7.31
CA SER A 33 5.67 0.39 6.63
C SER A 33 5.57 0.58 5.12
N GLN A 34 6.59 1.18 4.53
CA GLN A 34 6.61 1.56 3.12
C GLN A 34 6.84 0.34 2.21
N ARG A 35 6.16 0.34 1.05
CA ARG A 35 6.41 -0.64 -0.03
C ARG A 35 7.78 -0.35 -0.65
N ALA A 36 8.52 -1.40 -0.94
CA ALA A 36 9.76 -1.33 -1.69
C ALA A 36 9.83 -2.49 -2.69
N GLU A 37 10.64 -2.30 -3.72
CA GLU A 37 10.81 -3.25 -4.81
C GLU A 37 12.29 -3.30 -5.22
N LEU A 38 12.77 -4.49 -5.52
CA LEU A 38 14.06 -4.74 -6.15
C LEU A 38 13.80 -5.53 -7.42
N ARG A 39 14.27 -5.01 -8.55
CA ARG A 39 14.22 -5.67 -9.84
C ARG A 39 15.63 -5.86 -10.36
N GLN A 40 15.96 -7.08 -10.77
CA GLN A 40 17.27 -7.39 -11.30
C GLN A 40 17.16 -8.38 -12.46
N THR A 41 17.90 -8.09 -13.53
CA THR A 41 18.05 -9.00 -14.67
C THR A 41 19.36 -9.77 -14.53
N LEU A 42 19.28 -11.10 -14.59
CA LEU A 42 20.41 -12.03 -14.63
C LEU A 42 20.39 -12.78 -15.97
N GLY A 43 21.29 -12.40 -16.87
CA GLY A 43 21.28 -12.93 -18.24
C GLY A 43 20.03 -12.44 -18.98
N LEU A 44 19.07 -13.35 -19.18
CA LEU A 44 17.76 -13.05 -19.78
C LEU A 44 16.61 -13.11 -18.75
N THR A 45 16.87 -13.66 -17.58
CA THR A 45 15.86 -13.86 -16.54
C THR A 45 15.77 -12.64 -15.67
N GLU A 46 14.55 -12.24 -15.38
CA GLU A 46 14.22 -11.14 -14.51
C GLU A 46 13.68 -11.64 -13.18
N ILE A 47 14.15 -10.99 -12.11
CA ILE A 47 13.80 -11.31 -10.74
C ILE A 47 13.26 -10.05 -10.09
N ASP A 48 12.02 -10.12 -9.63
CA ASP A 48 11.36 -9.04 -8.88
C ASP A 48 11.13 -9.47 -7.43
N ILE A 49 11.52 -8.63 -6.48
CA ILE A 49 11.21 -8.81 -5.05
C ILE A 49 10.40 -7.62 -4.59
N VAL A 50 9.17 -7.86 -4.14
CA VAL A 50 8.28 -6.85 -3.56
C VAL A 50 8.14 -7.11 -2.08
N TYR A 51 8.37 -6.10 -1.25
CA TYR A 51 8.31 -6.24 0.20
C TYR A 51 7.85 -4.95 0.87
N HIS A 52 7.41 -5.07 2.13
CA HIS A 52 7.06 -3.92 2.97
C HIS A 52 8.03 -3.83 4.13
N ARG A 53 8.75 -2.70 4.21
CA ARG A 53 9.81 -2.46 5.21
C ARG A 53 9.20 -2.37 6.61
N PRO A 54 9.43 -3.35 7.50
CA PRO A 54 8.81 -3.36 8.82
C PRO A 54 9.44 -2.33 9.73
N LEU A 55 8.60 -1.50 10.35
CA LEU A 55 9.02 -0.70 11.50
C LEU A 55 8.88 -1.53 12.78
N VAL A 56 9.96 -1.60 13.58
CA VAL A 56 9.97 -2.35 14.85
C VAL A 56 8.87 -1.84 15.79
N GLY A 57 8.70 -0.52 15.89
CA GLY A 57 7.59 0.09 16.63
C GLY A 57 7.57 -0.27 18.12
N GLY A 58 8.75 -0.51 18.71
CA GLY A 58 8.90 -0.92 20.12
C GLY A 58 8.50 -2.36 20.44
N ARG A 59 8.16 -3.16 19.42
CA ARG A 59 7.81 -4.58 19.58
C ARG A 59 9.05 -5.45 19.62
N GLU A 60 8.98 -6.55 20.34
CA GLU A 60 9.96 -7.63 20.22
C GLU A 60 9.78 -8.32 18.86
N VAL A 61 10.84 -8.30 18.04
CA VAL A 61 10.79 -8.81 16.66
C VAL A 61 11.06 -10.30 16.64
N TRP A 62 12.21 -10.71 17.17
CA TRP A 62 12.68 -12.10 17.11
C TRP A 62 12.13 -12.91 18.27
N GLY A 63 11.61 -14.10 17.99
CA GLY A 63 10.97 -14.96 18.99
C GLY A 63 9.51 -14.59 19.31
N ALA A 64 9.03 -13.45 18.80
CA ALA A 64 7.64 -13.03 18.91
C ALA A 64 7.01 -12.79 17.53
N LEU A 65 7.24 -11.63 16.90
CA LEU A 65 6.69 -11.33 15.58
C LEU A 65 7.25 -12.26 14.48
N VAL A 66 8.53 -12.59 14.60
CA VAL A 66 9.23 -13.57 13.77
C VAL A 66 9.52 -14.78 14.67
N PRO A 67 8.68 -15.82 14.63
CA PRO A 67 8.86 -17.01 15.46
C PRO A 67 10.05 -17.83 14.96
N PHE A 68 10.77 -18.44 15.90
CA PHE A 68 11.84 -19.38 15.56
C PHE A 68 11.23 -20.74 15.18
N ASP A 69 11.87 -21.41 14.22
CA ASP A 69 11.58 -22.79 13.79
C ASP A 69 10.12 -23.04 13.36
N GLN A 70 9.40 -21.98 12.99
CA GLN A 70 8.01 -22.06 12.53
C GLN A 70 7.86 -21.36 11.19
N VAL A 71 6.93 -21.86 10.38
CA VAL A 71 6.52 -21.18 9.16
C VAL A 71 5.80 -19.90 9.54
N TRP A 72 6.25 -18.79 8.96
CA TRP A 72 5.67 -17.47 9.14
C TRP A 72 5.65 -16.74 7.81
N ARG A 73 4.88 -15.66 7.72
CA ARG A 73 4.73 -14.86 6.51
C ARG A 73 5.66 -13.65 6.58
N ALA A 74 6.61 -13.55 5.67
CA ALA A 74 7.49 -12.39 5.58
C ALA A 74 6.71 -11.14 5.15
N GLY A 75 7.05 -9.96 5.70
CA GLY A 75 6.52 -8.66 5.28
C GLY A 75 5.63 -7.95 6.32
N ALA A 76 5.71 -6.62 6.35
CA ALA A 76 5.03 -5.81 7.36
C ALA A 76 3.51 -5.64 7.14
N ASN A 77 3.10 -5.58 5.86
CA ASN A 77 1.72 -5.34 5.45
C ASN A 77 1.26 -6.54 4.60
N GLU A 78 1.49 -6.49 3.29
CA GLU A 78 1.40 -7.61 2.35
C GLU A 78 2.63 -8.51 2.48
N ASN A 79 2.54 -9.77 2.01
CA ASN A 79 3.66 -10.69 2.13
C ASN A 79 4.78 -10.30 1.18
N THR A 80 6.02 -10.60 1.54
CA THR A 80 7.11 -10.48 0.59
C THR A 80 6.87 -11.47 -0.54
N THR A 81 6.93 -11.00 -1.78
CA THR A 81 6.85 -11.85 -2.97
C THR A 81 8.14 -11.80 -3.76
N ILE A 82 8.50 -12.93 -4.34
CA ILE A 82 9.57 -13.04 -5.33
C ILE A 82 8.96 -13.58 -6.63
N ALA A 83 9.27 -12.95 -7.76
CA ALA A 83 8.80 -13.38 -9.07
C ALA A 83 9.99 -13.63 -10.00
N PHE A 84 9.85 -14.67 -10.83
CA PHE A 84 10.82 -15.07 -11.85
C PHE A 84 10.16 -15.08 -13.22
N SER A 85 10.81 -14.48 -14.21
CA SER A 85 10.31 -14.49 -15.61
C SER A 85 10.44 -15.84 -16.31
N ASP A 86 11.36 -16.69 -15.85
CA ASP A 86 11.69 -17.99 -16.42
C ASP A 86 11.80 -19.05 -15.31
N ASP A 87 11.85 -20.31 -15.71
CA ASP A 87 12.15 -21.42 -14.80
C ASP A 87 13.57 -21.25 -14.22
N VAL A 88 13.70 -21.41 -12.90
CA VAL A 88 14.95 -21.21 -12.17
C VAL A 88 15.28 -22.39 -11.26
N LYS A 89 16.49 -22.37 -10.70
CA LYS A 89 16.86 -23.25 -9.58
C LYS A 89 17.02 -22.45 -8.31
N VAL A 90 16.36 -22.88 -7.24
CA VAL A 90 16.51 -22.32 -5.88
C VAL A 90 17.01 -23.44 -4.97
N GLU A 91 18.14 -23.25 -4.32
CA GLU A 91 18.79 -24.28 -3.49
C GLU A 91 18.98 -25.63 -4.25
N GLY A 92 19.25 -25.54 -5.55
CA GLY A 92 19.42 -26.71 -6.45
C GLY A 92 18.12 -27.37 -6.92
N GLN A 93 16.97 -26.98 -6.38
CA GLN A 93 15.65 -27.50 -6.78
C GLN A 93 15.07 -26.71 -7.94
N ASP A 94 14.40 -27.39 -8.88
CA ASP A 94 13.71 -26.75 -9.99
C ASP A 94 12.46 -26.01 -9.51
N LEU A 95 12.29 -24.79 -9.99
CA LEU A 95 11.16 -23.92 -9.69
C LEU A 95 10.68 -23.29 -11.00
N ALA A 96 9.39 -23.45 -11.31
CA ALA A 96 8.81 -22.88 -12.50
C ALA A 96 8.80 -21.34 -12.45
N ALA A 97 8.70 -20.70 -13.61
CA ALA A 97 8.41 -19.28 -13.70
C ALA A 97 7.11 -18.94 -12.94
N GLY A 98 7.10 -17.82 -12.23
CA GLY A 98 5.93 -17.39 -11.47
C GLY A 98 6.26 -16.53 -10.25
N THR A 99 5.21 -16.24 -9.47
CA THR A 99 5.29 -15.42 -8.25
C THR A 99 5.07 -16.28 -7.01
N TYR A 100 5.99 -16.19 -6.06
CA TYR A 100 6.02 -16.97 -4.84
C TYR A 100 5.99 -16.08 -3.61
N GLY A 101 5.30 -16.52 -2.56
CA GLY A 101 5.25 -15.84 -1.27
C GLY A 101 6.31 -16.39 -0.31
N LEU A 102 6.97 -15.48 0.41
CA LEU A 102 7.93 -15.79 1.48
C LEU A 102 7.30 -15.68 2.87
#